data_AF-A0A932W8L3-F1
#
_entry.id   AF-A0A932W8L3-F1
#
_cell.length_a   1.000
_cell.length_b   1.000
_cell.length_c   1.000
_cell.angle_alpha   90.00
_cell.angle_beta   90.00
_cell.angle_gamma   90.00
#
_symmetry.space_group_name_H-M   'P 1'
#
loop_
_entity.id
_entity.type
_entity.pdbx_description
1 polymer ?
#
loop_
_entity_poly.entity_id
_entity_poly.type
_entity_poly.pdbx_seq_one_letter_code
_entity_poly.pdbx_strand_id
1 'polypeptide(L)'
;MASQTVGFAISDEDRERLDRLAEHFGGGNRSAYLRATLKVMESLRRAERLRELQVANHHRLAERGIAAEELPGLIQEAYKGAGQ
;
A
#
# COMPACT_ATOMS: atom_id res chain seq x y z
N MET A 1 21.73 -4.88 13.12
CA MET A 1 21.03 -3.66 12.65
C MET A 1 20.72 -2.81 13.87
N ALA A 2 21.39 -1.66 14.03
CA ALA A 2 21.12 -0.76 15.16
C ALA A 2 19.77 -0.06 14.92
N SER A 3 18.83 -0.18 15.86
CA SER A 3 17.58 0.59 15.81
C SER A 3 17.85 2.00 16.33
N GLN A 4 17.56 3.03 15.53
CA GLN A 4 17.54 4.40 16.01
C GLN A 4 16.17 4.70 16.63
N THR A 5 16.17 5.30 17.82
CA THR A 5 14.94 5.76 18.45
C THR A 5 14.38 6.97 17.70
N VAL A 6 13.11 6.89 17.32
CA VAL A 6 12.35 7.98 16.72
C VAL A 6 11.26 8.39 17.71
N GLY A 7 11.22 9.68 18.08
CA GLY A 7 10.19 10.24 18.96
C GLY A 7 8.96 10.68 18.18
N PHE A 8 7.79 10.23 18.59
CA PHE A 8 6.50 10.70 18.05
C PHE A 8 5.74 11.47 19.12
N ALA A 9 5.13 12.59 18.73
CA ALA A 9 4.14 13.26 19.56
C ALA A 9 2.79 12.54 19.38
N ILE A 10 2.11 12.28 20.48
CA ILE A 10 0.76 11.71 20.52
C ILE A 10 -0.08 12.52 21.51
N SER A 11 -1.39 12.54 21.32
CA SER A 11 -2.30 13.11 22.31
C SER A 11 -2.35 12.24 23.57
N ASP A 12 -2.77 12.83 24.70
CA ASP A 12 -2.95 12.06 25.93
C ASP A 12 -4.03 10.96 25.78
N GLU A 13 -5.07 11.22 24.97
CA GLU A 13 -6.09 10.21 24.65
C GLU A 13 -5.51 9.03 23.86
N ASP A 14 -4.64 9.31 22.88
CA ASP A 14 -4.01 8.27 22.08
C ASP A 14 -2.98 7.47 22.86
N ARG A 15 -2.42 8.04 23.94
CA ARG A 15 -1.41 7.36 24.77
C ARG A 15 -1.97 6.11 25.43
N GLU A 16 -3.14 6.21 26.07
CA GLU A 16 -3.75 5.06 26.73
C GLU A 16 -4.13 3.98 25.71
N ARG A 17 -4.63 4.41 24.54
CA ARG A 17 -4.95 3.50 23.43
C ARG A 17 -3.71 2.81 22.89
N LEU A 18 -2.62 3.55 22.68
CA LEU A 18 -1.33 3.03 22.22
C LEU A 18 -0.80 1.99 23.20
N ASP A 19 -0.89 2.24 24.50
CA ASP A 19 -0.40 1.32 25.52
C ASP A 19 -1.19 0.01 25.53
N ARG A 20 -2.53 0.06 25.44
CA ARG A 20 -3.36 -1.15 25.30
C ARG A 20 -3.06 -1.93 24.03
N LEU A 21 -2.88 -1.24 22.90
CA LEU A 21 -2.57 -1.89 21.62
C LEU A 21 -1.15 -2.47 21.61
N ALA A 22 -0.18 -1.79 22.21
CA ALA A 22 1.18 -2.27 22.34
C ALA A 22 1.27 -3.47 23.28
N GLU A 23 0.47 -3.51 24.34
CA GLU A 23 0.34 -4.69 25.20
C GLU A 23 -0.18 -5.88 24.39
N HIS A 24 -1.32 -5.71 23.72
CA HIS A 24 -2.00 -6.80 23.02
C HIS A 24 -1.25 -7.31 21.78
N PHE A 25 -0.77 -6.41 20.92
CA PHE A 25 -0.16 -6.76 19.63
C PHE A 25 1.37 -6.73 19.64
N GLY A 26 1.97 -6.07 20.62
CA GLY A 26 3.43 -5.87 20.72
C GLY A 26 4.07 -6.49 21.96
N GLY A 27 3.30 -7.18 22.82
CA GLY A 27 3.80 -7.75 24.08
C GLY A 27 4.38 -6.68 25.02
N GLY A 28 3.73 -5.52 25.07
CA GLY A 28 4.14 -4.36 25.88
C GLY A 28 5.21 -3.48 25.21
N ASN A 29 5.75 -3.90 24.04
CA ASN A 29 6.78 -3.15 23.34
C ASN A 29 6.18 -2.28 22.22
N ARG A 30 6.15 -0.96 22.45
CA ARG A 30 5.66 0.03 21.47
C ARG A 30 6.41 -0.01 20.14
N SER A 31 7.72 -0.28 20.13
CA SER A 31 8.48 -0.43 18.89
C SER A 31 8.15 -1.73 18.15
N ALA A 32 7.81 -2.81 18.86
CA ALA A 32 7.34 -4.04 18.24
C ALA A 32 5.96 -3.84 17.60
N TYR A 33 5.04 -3.21 18.33
CA TYR A 33 3.74 -2.80 17.81
C TYR A 33 3.88 -1.91 16.57
N LEU A 34 4.69 -0.85 16.63
CA LEU A 34 4.91 0.05 15.50
C LEU A 34 5.45 -0.70 14.28
N ARG A 35 6.43 -1.60 14.45
CA ARG A 35 6.96 -2.40 13.32
C ARG A 35 5.90 -3.30 12.69
N ALA A 36 4.99 -3.87 13.47
CA ALA A 36 3.88 -4.66 12.94
C ALA A 36 2.90 -3.76 12.17
N THR A 37 2.49 -2.64 12.76
CA THR A 37 1.55 -1.69 12.16
C THR A 37 2.09 -1.08 10.87
N LEU A 38 3.38 -0.77 10.78
CA LEU A 38 3.99 -0.26 9.55
C LEU A 38 3.78 -1.19 8.35
N LYS A 39 3.89 -2.51 8.55
CA LYS A 39 3.66 -3.50 7.47
C LYS A 39 2.21 -3.47 7.00
N VAL A 40 1.26 -3.37 7.92
CA VAL A 40 -0.18 -3.30 7.61
C VAL A 40 -0.49 -2.01 6.85
N MET A 41 -0.05 -0.87 7.37
CA MET A 41 -0.28 0.43 6.75
C MET A 41 0.37 0.53 5.35
N GLU A 42 1.56 -0.06 5.17
CA GLU A 42 2.18 -0.10 3.85
C GLU A 42 1.40 -0.99 2.87
N SER A 43 0.87 -2.12 3.32
CA SER A 43 0.00 -2.97 2.50
C SER A 43 -1.27 -2.25 2.08
N LEU A 44 -1.91 -1.50 3.00
CA LEU A 44 -3.09 -0.71 2.70
C LEU A 44 -2.79 0.37 1.66
N ARG A 45 -1.71 1.16 1.87
CA ARG A 45 -1.28 2.19 0.91
C ARG A 45 -1.03 1.61 -0.49
N ARG A 46 -0.43 0.42 -0.58
CA ARG A 46 -0.18 -0.26 -1.87
C ARG A 46 -1.51 -0.67 -2.54
N ALA A 47 -2.46 -1.21 -1.78
CA ALA A 47 -3.77 -1.57 -2.30
C ALA A 47 -4.55 -0.35 -2.81
N GLU A 48 -4.53 0.76 -2.06
CA GLU A 48 -5.11 2.04 -2.48
C GLU A 48 -4.50 2.51 -3.80
N ARG A 49 -3.16 2.50 -3.89
CA ARG A 49 -2.46 2.90 -5.11
C ARG A 49 -2.81 2.04 -6.31
N LEU A 50 -2.91 0.72 -6.13
CA LEU A 50 -3.33 -0.18 -7.22
C LEU A 50 -4.74 0.15 -7.69
N ARG A 51 -5.66 0.43 -6.77
CA ARG A 51 -7.03 0.80 -7.10
C ARG A 51 -7.10 2.10 -7.89
N GLU A 52 -6.35 3.12 -7.49
CA GLU A 52 -6.23 4.39 -8.24
C GLU A 52 -5.74 4.15 -9.67
N LEU A 53 -4.70 3.33 -9.83
CA LEU A 53 -4.14 3.00 -11.15
C LEU A 53 -5.14 2.23 -12.01
N GLN A 54 -5.91 1.31 -11.43
CA GLN A 54 -6.95 0.59 -12.14
C GLN A 54 -8.04 1.54 -12.65
N VAL A 55 -8.51 2.46 -11.80
CA VAL A 55 -9.51 3.47 -12.19
C VAL A 55 -8.98 4.36 -13.30
N ALA A 56 -7.76 4.90 -13.16
CA ALA A 56 -7.15 5.77 -14.16
C ALA A 56 -6.95 5.06 -15.51
N ASN A 57 -6.52 3.80 -15.50
CA ASN A 57 -6.37 3.01 -16.73
C ASN A 57 -7.73 2.72 -17.36
N HIS A 58 -8.74 2.36 -16.58
CA HIS A 58 -10.08 2.11 -17.10
C HIS A 58 -10.64 3.34 -17.82
N HIS A 59 -10.48 4.53 -17.24
CA HIS A 59 -10.85 5.79 -17.90
C HIS A 59 -10.12 6.00 -19.24
N ARG A 60 -8.80 5.79 -19.26
CA ARG A 60 -8.00 5.95 -20.50
C ARG A 60 -8.37 4.94 -21.59
N LEU A 61 -8.78 3.74 -21.22
CA LEU A 61 -9.21 2.71 -22.16
C LEU A 61 -10.58 3.06 -22.74
N ALA A 62 -11.51 3.51 -21.89
CA ALA A 62 -12.80 4.03 -22.33
C ALA A 62 -12.65 5.21 -23.30
N GLU A 63 -11.74 6.16 -23.02
CA GLU A 63 -11.44 7.28 -23.92
C GLU A 63 -10.88 6.83 -25.28
N ARG A 64 -10.19 5.68 -25.32
CA ARG A 64 -9.62 5.10 -26.53
C ARG A 64 -10.55 4.08 -27.21
N GLY A 65 -11.73 3.85 -26.65
CA GLY A 65 -12.69 2.84 -27.13
C GLY A 65 -12.17 1.40 -27.05
N ILE A 66 -11.15 1.14 -26.23
CA ILE A 66 -10.55 -0.19 -26.07
C ILE A 66 -11.30 -0.93 -24.98
N ALA A 67 -11.85 -2.10 -25.31
CA ALA A 67 -12.51 -2.95 -24.34
C ALA A 67 -11.47 -3.66 -23.45
N ALA A 68 -11.81 -3.95 -22.19
CA ALA A 68 -10.86 -4.54 -21.24
C ALA A 68 -10.39 -5.94 -21.69
N GLU A 69 -11.21 -6.64 -22.46
CA GLU A 69 -10.97 -7.98 -22.98
C GLU A 69 -9.94 -7.98 -24.13
N GLU A 70 -9.79 -6.84 -24.81
CA GLU A 70 -8.86 -6.65 -25.93
C GLU A 70 -7.45 -6.30 -25.44
N LEU A 71 -7.33 -5.88 -24.18
CA LEU A 71 -6.08 -5.42 -23.56
C LEU A 71 -4.93 -6.43 -23.62
N PRO A 72 -5.14 -7.73 -23.30
CA PRO A 72 -4.06 -8.71 -23.35
C PRO A 72 -3.47 -8.86 -24.75
N GLY A 73 -4.32 -8.78 -25.79
CA GLY A 73 -3.90 -8.84 -27.19
C GLY A 73 -3.02 -7.64 -27.57
N LEU A 74 -3.47 -6.43 -27.23
CA LEU A 74 -2.72 -5.19 -27.50
C LEU A 74 -1.37 -5.16 -26.77
N ILE A 75 -1.31 -5.64 -25.53
CA ILE A 75 -0.04 -5.76 -24.78
C ILE A 75 0.89 -6.75 -25.48
N GLN A 76 0.38 -7.90 -25.90
CA GLN A 76 1.19 -8.90 -26.58
C GLN A 76 1.76 -8.40 -27.91
N GLU A 77 0.97 -7.67 -28.70
CA GLU A 77 1.43 -7.05 -29.95
C GLU A 77 2.52 -6.00 -29.70
N ALA A 78 2.33 -5.12 -28.71
CA ALA A 78 3.32 -4.11 -28.35
C ALA A 78 4.66 -4.72 -27.92
N TYR A 79 4.64 -5.81 -27.14
CA TYR A 79 5.86 -6.51 -26.71
C TYR A 79 6.51 -7.33 -27.83
N LYS A 80 5.73 -7.89 -28.77
CA LYS A 80 6.28 -8.59 -29.95
C LYS A 80 6.93 -7.63 -30.94
N GLY A 81 6.43 -6.40 -31.07
CA GLY A 81 6.99 -5.37 -31.93
C GLY A 81 8.28 -4.74 -31.42
N ALA A 82 8.55 -4.78 -30.11
CA ALA A 82 9.77 -4.23 -29.50
C ALA A 82 11.00 -5.18 -29.56
N GLY A 83 10.82 -6.38 -30.09
CA GLY A 83 11.87 -7.41 -30.23
C GLY A 83 12.42 -7.61 -31.64
N GLN A 84 12.10 -6.72 -32.59
CA GLN A 84 12.67 -6.71 -33.95
C GLN A 84 13.56 -5.48 -34.15
#